data_AF-A0A1A9HNV0-F1
#
_entry.id   AF-A0A1A9HNV0-F1
#
_cell.length_a   1.000
_cell.length_b   1.000
_cell.length_c   1.000
_cell.angle_alpha   90.00
_cell.angle_beta   90.00
_cell.angle_gamma   90.00
#
_symmetry.space_group_name_H-M   'P 1'
#
loop_
_entity.id
_entity.type
_entity.pdbx_description
1 polymer ?
#
loop_
_entity_poly.entity_id
_entity_poly.type
_entity_poly.pdbx_seq_one_letter_code
_entity_poly.pdbx_strand_id
1 'polypeptide(L)'
;MPDRASPDDFKLASKMLRHLVEDIRADVVVLGEMAECSVKGLREACPIARAEFTWLPAFHKAGLSRFSFCVLSRTNRLTVSFSSPIVKNDGERICKVGLHFLIRLHEGGRPFSLIASHWPSRLHLDRSDSARTHIAAHLRRWIDDRILSLRSENVILIGDFNDEPFDEGLERYLYASRDRNKVLRNPNFLYNPFWRHLSSLPQRSPKEQECDAGTYHHPGAQYSDWHTFDQLIVSSALLFGQSGWRLNEENTRVSSVPALDDGEAFPHGIFDHLPIIGHLERTFP
;
A
#
# COMPACT_ATOMS: atom_id res chain seq x y z
N MET A 1 11.51 1.01 -17.97
CA MET A 1 11.37 2.47 -18.12
C MET A 1 12.76 3.07 -18.02
N PRO A 2 13.31 3.66 -19.10
CA PRO A 2 14.45 4.56 -18.96
C PRO A 2 14.02 5.77 -18.12
N ASP A 3 14.94 6.26 -17.28
CA ASP A 3 14.68 7.29 -16.27
C ASP A 3 14.25 8.61 -16.94
N ARG A 4 13.07 9.12 -16.56
CA ARG A 4 12.61 10.47 -16.91
C ARG A 4 12.77 11.45 -15.75
N ALA A 5 13.18 10.96 -14.58
CA ALA A 5 13.26 11.78 -13.37
C ALA A 5 14.45 12.75 -13.45
N SER A 6 14.13 14.03 -13.38
CA SER A 6 15.07 15.13 -13.24
C SER A 6 15.59 15.26 -11.80
N PRO A 7 16.69 15.99 -11.56
CA PRO A 7 17.14 16.32 -10.21
C PRO A 7 16.06 17.01 -9.36
N ASP A 8 15.20 17.84 -9.99
CA ASP A 8 14.11 18.53 -9.31
C ASP A 8 13.01 17.55 -8.87
N ASP A 9 12.72 16.53 -9.67
CA ASP A 9 11.78 15.45 -9.28
C ASP A 9 12.26 14.72 -8.03
N PHE A 10 13.57 14.43 -7.93
CA PHE A 10 14.14 13.79 -6.74
C PHE A 10 14.12 14.71 -5.51
N LYS A 11 14.33 16.01 -5.69
CA LYS A 11 14.22 16.99 -4.60
C LYS A 11 12.80 16.99 -4.04
N LEU A 12 11.81 16.95 -4.91
CA LEU A 12 10.40 16.97 -4.53
C LEU A 12 9.93 15.65 -3.91
N ALA A 13 10.29 14.52 -4.51
CA ALA A 13 10.06 13.20 -3.93
C ALA A 13 10.77 13.03 -2.58
N SER A 14 11.94 13.62 -2.39
CA SER A 14 12.63 13.65 -1.10
C SER A 14 11.85 14.42 -0.03
N LYS A 15 11.17 15.52 -0.38
CA LYS A 15 10.29 16.24 0.56
C LYS A 15 9.12 15.38 1.00
N MET A 16 8.47 14.70 0.05
CA MET A 16 7.41 13.73 0.37
C MET A 16 7.94 12.62 1.28
N LEU A 17 9.06 12.00 0.92
CA LEU A 17 9.65 10.94 1.72
C LEU A 17 10.02 11.43 3.13
N ARG A 18 10.55 12.65 3.25
CA ARG A 18 10.86 13.30 4.53
C ARG A 18 9.61 13.42 5.40
N HIS A 19 8.51 13.91 4.83
CA HIS A 19 7.23 13.98 5.52
C HIS A 19 6.80 12.60 6.06
N LEU A 20 6.92 11.54 5.25
CA LEU A 20 6.60 10.18 5.69
C LEU A 20 7.50 9.69 6.85
N VAL A 21 8.80 9.98 6.82
CA VAL A 21 9.75 9.43 7.80
C VAL A 21 9.97 10.29 9.06
N GLU A 22 9.75 11.60 8.99
CA GLU A 22 9.94 12.54 10.11
C GLU A 22 8.62 13.02 10.74
N ASP A 23 7.67 13.46 9.92
CA ASP A 23 6.42 14.03 10.42
C ASP A 23 5.43 12.93 10.81
N ILE A 24 5.22 11.98 9.89
CA ILE A 24 4.38 10.80 10.13
C ILE A 24 5.14 9.74 10.97
N ARG A 25 6.47 9.76 10.94
CA ARG A 25 7.36 8.83 11.65
C ARG A 25 7.12 7.37 11.25
N ALA A 26 6.94 7.11 9.95
CA ALA A 26 6.73 5.77 9.44
C ALA A 26 7.90 4.84 9.80
N ASP A 27 7.57 3.63 10.25
CA ASP A 27 8.55 2.58 10.52
C ASP A 27 8.88 1.74 9.27
N VAL A 28 7.89 1.63 8.37
CA VAL A 28 8.00 0.94 7.09
C VAL A 28 7.35 1.82 6.03
N VAL A 29 8.04 2.04 4.91
CA VAL A 29 7.50 2.73 3.74
C VAL A 29 7.62 1.81 2.53
N VAL A 30 6.53 1.64 1.78
CA VAL A 30 6.51 0.83 0.55
C VAL A 30 6.33 1.77 -0.63
N LEU A 31 7.38 1.89 -1.46
CA LEU A 31 7.36 2.71 -2.67
C LEU A 31 7.05 1.82 -3.89
N GLY A 32 5.97 2.14 -4.60
CA GLY A 32 5.58 1.51 -5.87
C GLY A 32 6.22 2.16 -7.09
N GLU A 33 6.10 1.50 -8.24
CA GLU A 33 6.54 1.97 -9.57
C GLU A 33 8.00 2.46 -9.69
N MET A 34 8.89 1.99 -8.81
CA MET A 34 10.27 2.49 -8.78
C MET A 34 11.10 1.99 -9.98
N ALA A 35 12.04 2.79 -10.46
CA ALA A 35 13.18 2.31 -11.24
C ALA A 35 14.43 2.22 -10.34
N GLU A 36 15.39 1.35 -10.70
CA GLU A 36 16.63 1.16 -9.92
C GLU A 36 17.42 2.46 -9.74
N CYS A 37 17.52 3.25 -10.80
CA CYS A 37 18.12 4.58 -10.79
C CYS A 37 17.35 5.56 -9.90
N SER A 38 16.02 5.54 -9.94
CA SER A 38 15.18 6.39 -9.09
C SER A 38 15.33 6.07 -7.61
N VAL A 39 15.54 4.80 -7.25
CA VAL A 39 15.87 4.42 -5.85
C VAL A 39 17.19 5.04 -5.40
N LYS A 40 18.22 5.02 -6.26
CA LYS A 40 19.52 5.64 -5.95
C LYS A 40 19.38 7.16 -5.81
N GLY A 41 18.74 7.82 -6.77
CA GLY A 41 18.53 9.27 -6.76
C GLY A 41 17.73 9.74 -5.54
N LEU A 42 16.63 9.07 -5.22
CA LEU A 42 15.82 9.40 -4.04
C LEU A 42 16.58 9.17 -2.72
N ARG A 43 17.37 8.09 -2.65
CA ARG A 43 18.23 7.81 -1.49
C ARG A 43 19.28 8.90 -1.29
N GLU A 44 19.89 9.41 -2.36
CA GLU A 44 20.86 10.51 -2.27
C GLU A 44 20.17 11.83 -1.89
N ALA A 45 18.99 12.09 -2.45
CA ALA A 45 18.22 13.30 -2.19
C ALA A 45 17.61 13.38 -0.78
N CYS A 46 17.49 12.25 -0.06
CA CYS A 46 16.92 12.19 1.29
C CYS A 46 17.92 11.68 2.35
N PRO A 47 18.78 12.55 2.92
CA PRO A 47 19.83 12.15 3.85
C PRO A 47 19.36 11.41 5.10
N ILE A 48 18.21 11.80 5.65
CA ILE A 48 17.63 11.17 6.85
C ILE A 48 17.21 9.73 6.55
N ALA A 49 16.41 9.52 5.51
CA ALA A 49 16.03 8.17 5.09
C ALA A 49 17.24 7.33 4.68
N ARG A 50 18.28 7.94 4.09
CA ARG A 50 19.54 7.25 3.76
C ARG A 50 20.29 6.75 4.99
N ALA A 51 20.23 7.47 6.10
CA ALA A 51 20.96 7.17 7.33
C ALA A 51 20.17 6.26 8.29
N GLU A 52 18.85 6.46 8.41
CA GLU A 52 18.03 5.82 9.43
C GLU A 52 17.23 4.61 8.93
N PHE A 53 17.16 4.39 7.62
CA PHE A 53 16.39 3.31 7.02
C PHE A 53 17.26 2.35 6.22
N THR A 54 16.90 1.08 6.31
CA THR A 54 17.36 0.02 5.41
C THR A 54 16.49 0.08 4.15
N TRP A 55 17.13 0.26 3.00
CA TRP A 55 16.48 0.28 1.69
C TRP A 55 16.55 -1.11 1.08
N LEU A 56 15.38 -1.71 0.80
CA LEU A 56 15.25 -3.00 0.14
C LEU A 56 14.59 -2.82 -1.23
N PRO A 57 15.38 -2.63 -2.31
CA PRO A 57 14.85 -2.65 -3.67
C PRO A 57 14.39 -4.07 -4.03
N ALA A 58 13.19 -4.19 -4.59
CA ALA A 58 12.56 -5.46 -4.92
C ALA A 58 12.09 -5.46 -6.38
N PHE A 59 13.04 -5.74 -7.28
CA PHE A 59 12.83 -5.83 -8.72
C PHE A 59 12.82 -7.29 -9.16
N HIS A 60 11.65 -7.81 -9.49
CA HIS A 60 11.48 -9.22 -9.87
C HIS A 60 10.76 -9.32 -11.22
N LYS A 61 11.34 -10.06 -12.16
CA LYS A 61 10.72 -10.29 -13.46
C LYS A 61 9.50 -11.20 -13.32
N ALA A 62 8.42 -10.88 -14.02
CA ALA A 62 7.18 -11.65 -14.08
C ALA A 62 6.67 -11.64 -15.53
N GLY A 63 7.09 -12.66 -16.29
CA GLY A 63 6.84 -12.72 -17.74
C GLY A 63 7.53 -11.57 -18.47
N LEU A 64 6.73 -10.79 -19.21
CA LEU A 64 7.18 -9.58 -19.91
C LEU A 64 7.18 -8.32 -19.02
N SER A 65 6.59 -8.42 -17.83
CA SER A 65 6.53 -7.31 -16.86
C SER A 65 7.54 -7.51 -15.72
N ARG A 66 7.65 -6.52 -14.83
CA ARG A 66 8.44 -6.62 -13.60
C ARG A 66 7.69 -6.03 -12.42
N PHE A 67 7.93 -6.57 -11.24
CA PHE A 67 7.68 -5.89 -9.98
C PHE A 67 8.72 -4.79 -9.81
N SER A 68 8.30 -3.67 -9.22
CA SER A 68 9.09 -2.44 -9.16
C SER A 68 8.79 -1.72 -7.86
N PHE A 69 9.26 -2.32 -6.76
CA PHE A 69 9.07 -1.80 -5.41
C PHE A 69 10.39 -1.44 -4.76
N CYS A 70 10.34 -0.54 -3.79
CA CYS A 70 11.38 -0.39 -2.77
C CYS A 70 10.72 -0.30 -1.40
N VAL A 71 11.15 -1.17 -0.48
CA VAL A 71 10.67 -1.15 0.91
C VAL A 71 11.74 -0.52 1.79
N LEU A 72 11.40 0.56 2.47
CA LEU A 72 12.24 1.20 3.46
C LEU A 72 11.80 0.72 4.85
N SER A 73 12.76 0.47 5.73
CA SER A 73 12.49 0.02 7.10
C SER A 73 13.41 0.70 8.11
N ARG A 74 12.86 1.18 9.22
CA ARG A 74 13.64 1.91 10.23
C ARG A 74 14.66 0.98 10.90
N THR A 75 15.94 1.19 10.64
CA THR A 75 17.03 0.22 10.87
C THR A 75 17.20 -0.15 12.34
N ASN A 76 16.88 0.73 13.28
CA ASN A 76 17.01 0.44 14.70
C ASN A 76 15.80 -0.31 15.31
N ARG A 77 14.65 -0.37 14.61
CA ARG A 77 13.41 -0.96 15.16
C ARG A 77 13.07 -2.32 14.59
N LEU A 78 13.30 -2.53 13.29
CA LEU A 78 12.83 -3.71 12.59
C LEU A 78 13.70 -4.05 11.38
N THR A 79 13.60 -5.31 10.96
CA THR A 79 14.17 -5.83 9.72
C THR A 79 13.05 -6.26 8.79
N VAL A 80 13.15 -5.89 7.51
CA VAL A 80 12.29 -6.39 6.44
C VAL A 80 13.11 -7.23 5.48
N SER A 81 12.66 -8.45 5.20
CA SER A 81 13.30 -9.35 4.25
C SER A 81 12.31 -9.78 3.16
N PHE A 82 12.79 -9.84 1.92
CA PHE A 82 12.03 -10.45 0.82
C PHE A 82 11.84 -11.95 1.07
N SER A 83 10.64 -12.46 0.81
CA SER A 83 10.29 -13.87 0.98
C SER A 83 10.06 -14.54 -0.38
N SER A 84 9.06 -14.10 -1.13
CA SER A 84 8.73 -14.70 -2.42
C SER A 84 7.89 -13.80 -3.32
N PRO A 85 7.98 -13.92 -4.65
CA PRO A 85 7.01 -13.31 -5.54
C PRO A 85 5.69 -14.10 -5.51
N ILE A 86 4.57 -13.41 -5.70
CA ILE A 86 3.25 -14.00 -5.89
C ILE A 86 2.84 -13.71 -7.33
N VAL A 87 2.85 -14.74 -8.16
CA VAL A 87 2.53 -14.65 -9.59
C VAL A 87 1.51 -15.70 -9.97
N LYS A 88 0.55 -15.31 -10.80
CA LYS A 88 -0.42 -16.24 -11.40
C LYS A 88 0.04 -16.58 -12.82
N ASN A 89 0.11 -17.87 -13.13
CA ASN A 89 0.25 -18.35 -14.51
C ASN A 89 -1.14 -18.45 -15.15
N ASP A 90 -1.27 -17.93 -16.36
CA ASP A 90 -2.49 -17.96 -17.17
C ASP A 90 -2.13 -18.43 -18.57
N GLY A 91 -1.96 -19.75 -18.72
CA GLY A 91 -1.33 -20.34 -19.90
C GLY A 91 0.11 -19.83 -20.03
N GLU A 92 0.39 -19.10 -21.12
CA GLU A 92 1.71 -18.51 -21.40
C GLU A 92 1.94 -17.15 -20.74
N ARG A 93 0.88 -16.52 -20.20
CA ARG A 93 0.98 -15.20 -19.58
C ARG A 93 1.25 -15.33 -18.08
N ILE A 94 2.15 -14.50 -17.57
CA ILE A 94 2.40 -14.38 -16.13
C ILE A 94 1.81 -13.06 -15.65
N CYS A 95 0.90 -13.14 -14.69
CA CYS A 95 0.29 -11.99 -14.06
C CYS A 95 0.91 -11.71 -12.68
N LYS A 96 1.22 -10.43 -12.43
CA LYS A 96 1.74 -9.95 -11.15
C LYS A 96 0.61 -9.85 -10.14
N VAL A 97 0.75 -10.54 -9.01
CA VAL A 97 -0.25 -10.50 -7.93
C VAL A 97 0.28 -9.66 -6.75
N GLY A 98 1.52 -9.92 -6.32
CA GLY A 98 2.19 -9.16 -5.28
C GLY A 98 3.58 -9.69 -4.95
N LEU A 99 4.28 -9.03 -4.02
CA LEU A 99 5.53 -9.50 -3.43
C LEU A 99 5.32 -9.70 -1.93
N HIS A 100 5.72 -10.87 -1.42
CA HIS A 100 5.69 -11.17 0.00
C HIS A 100 7.02 -10.80 0.67
N PHE A 101 6.91 -10.05 1.76
CA PHE A 101 7.99 -9.67 2.66
C PHE A 101 7.64 -10.11 4.07
N LEU A 102 8.68 -10.37 4.86
CA LEU A 102 8.57 -10.66 6.28
C LEU A 102 9.16 -9.50 7.08
N ILE A 103 8.35 -8.94 7.98
CA ILE A 103 8.75 -7.91 8.92
C ILE A 103 9.03 -8.58 10.27
N ARG A 104 10.20 -8.30 10.86
CA ARG A 104 10.60 -8.75 12.19
C ARG A 104 11.00 -7.56 13.05
N LEU A 105 10.34 -7.41 14.20
CA LEU A 105 10.71 -6.40 15.18
C LEU A 105 11.94 -6.87 15.95
N HIS A 106 12.86 -5.95 16.28
CA HIS A 106 14.08 -6.29 17.02
C HIS A 106 13.82 -6.68 18.47
N GLU A 107 12.75 -6.15 19.05
CA GLU A 107 12.25 -6.53 20.39
C GLU A 107 11.57 -7.91 20.41
N GLY A 108 11.47 -8.58 19.26
CA GLY A 108 10.86 -9.89 19.13
C GLY A 108 9.34 -9.85 19.00
N GLY A 109 8.73 -11.02 19.18
CA GLY A 109 7.30 -11.24 18.90
C GLY A 109 7.04 -11.87 17.53
N ARG A 110 5.75 -12.02 17.20
CA ARG A 110 5.33 -12.65 15.95
C ARG A 110 5.63 -11.73 14.76
N PRO A 111 6.22 -12.26 13.67
CA PRO A 111 6.48 -11.45 12.49
C PRO A 111 5.20 -11.03 11.76
N PHE A 112 5.31 -10.01 10.91
CA PHE A 112 4.23 -9.60 10.01
C PHE A 112 4.55 -10.07 8.59
N SER A 113 3.56 -10.69 7.95
CA SER A 113 3.57 -10.92 6.51
C SER A 113 3.05 -9.67 5.82
N LEU A 114 3.95 -8.96 5.15
CA LEU A 114 3.62 -7.80 4.32
C LEU A 114 3.55 -8.25 2.86
N ILE A 115 2.44 -7.99 2.20
CA ILE A 115 2.26 -8.31 0.79
C ILE A 115 2.03 -6.99 0.05
N ALA A 116 3.03 -6.59 -0.75
CA ALA A 116 2.94 -5.39 -1.57
C ALA A 116 2.38 -5.73 -2.95
N SER A 117 1.29 -5.08 -3.36
CA SER A 117 0.61 -5.32 -4.62
C SER A 117 0.61 -4.08 -5.51
N HIS A 118 0.79 -4.30 -6.81
CA HIS A 118 0.55 -3.32 -7.86
C HIS A 118 -0.10 -4.07 -9.02
N TRP A 119 -1.43 -4.03 -9.05
CA TRP A 119 -2.26 -4.77 -10.01
C TRP A 119 -2.34 -4.05 -11.35
N PRO A 120 -2.70 -4.76 -12.44
CA PRO A 120 -2.82 -4.14 -13.76
C PRO A 120 -3.79 -2.95 -13.74
N SER A 121 -3.35 -1.83 -14.33
CA SER A 121 -4.20 -0.66 -14.55
C SER A 121 -5.44 -1.00 -15.36
N ARG A 122 -6.53 -0.28 -15.09
CA ARG A 122 -7.80 -0.39 -15.84
C ARG A 122 -7.68 -0.07 -17.33
N LEU A 123 -6.65 0.70 -17.71
CA LEU A 123 -6.32 0.97 -19.11
C LEU A 123 -5.79 -0.27 -19.85
N HIS A 124 -5.24 -1.24 -19.11
CA HIS A 124 -4.67 -2.47 -19.68
C HIS A 124 -5.56 -3.68 -19.43
N LEU A 125 -6.27 -3.69 -18.30
CA LEU A 125 -7.20 -4.73 -17.93
C LEU A 125 -8.48 -4.09 -17.41
N ASP A 126 -9.52 -4.08 -18.26
CA ASP A 126 -10.79 -3.41 -17.98
C ASP A 126 -11.39 -3.86 -16.64
N ARG A 127 -12.12 -2.95 -15.98
CA ARG A 127 -12.79 -3.21 -14.70
C ARG A 127 -13.67 -4.46 -14.73
N SER A 128 -14.33 -4.74 -15.85
CA SER A 128 -15.23 -5.89 -16.04
C SER A 128 -14.50 -7.18 -16.45
N ASP A 129 -13.19 -7.14 -16.68
CA ASP A 129 -12.43 -8.31 -17.09
C ASP A 129 -12.27 -9.31 -15.92
N SER A 130 -12.74 -10.54 -16.13
CA SER A 130 -12.63 -11.65 -15.17
C SER A 130 -11.20 -11.94 -14.70
N ALA A 131 -10.17 -11.59 -15.47
CA ALA A 131 -8.79 -11.78 -15.03
C ALA A 131 -8.48 -10.97 -13.75
N ARG A 132 -9.19 -9.86 -13.50
CA ARG A 132 -9.12 -9.10 -12.24
C ARG A 132 -9.54 -9.92 -11.03
N THR A 133 -10.70 -10.58 -11.12
CA THR A 133 -11.19 -11.44 -10.03
C THR A 133 -10.32 -12.67 -9.86
N HIS A 134 -9.74 -13.19 -10.94
CA HIS A 134 -8.74 -14.27 -10.87
C HIS A 134 -7.45 -13.89 -10.16
N ILE A 135 -6.95 -12.65 -10.32
CA ILE A 135 -5.79 -12.13 -9.57
C ILE A 135 -6.10 -12.13 -8.07
N ALA A 136 -7.25 -11.59 -7.70
CA ALA A 136 -7.70 -11.52 -6.31
C ALA A 136 -7.90 -12.91 -5.68
N ALA A 137 -8.56 -13.83 -6.40
CA ALA A 137 -8.75 -15.20 -5.95
C ALA A 137 -7.44 -15.96 -5.79
N HIS A 138 -6.45 -15.69 -6.67
CA HIS A 138 -5.12 -16.27 -6.54
C HIS A 138 -4.39 -15.75 -5.31
N LEU A 139 -4.43 -14.44 -5.06
CA LEU A 139 -3.88 -13.83 -3.85
C LEU A 139 -4.52 -14.45 -2.60
N ARG A 140 -5.84 -14.57 -2.60
CA ARG A 140 -6.61 -15.19 -1.52
C ARG A 140 -6.13 -16.60 -1.21
N ARG A 141 -6.10 -17.47 -2.22
CA ARG A 141 -5.62 -18.84 -2.08
C ARG A 141 -4.18 -18.88 -1.58
N TRP A 142 -3.31 -18.03 -2.10
CA TRP A 142 -1.92 -17.97 -1.66
C TRP A 142 -1.82 -17.63 -0.16
N ILE A 143 -2.62 -16.66 0.32
CA ILE A 143 -2.67 -16.29 1.74
C ILE A 143 -3.19 -17.45 2.60
N ASP A 144 -4.25 -18.13 2.16
CA ASP A 144 -4.83 -19.27 2.87
C ASP A 144 -3.84 -20.44 2.98
N ASP A 145 -3.19 -20.79 1.87
CA ASP A 145 -2.27 -21.94 1.79
C ASP A 145 -0.95 -21.69 2.55
N ARG A 146 -0.50 -20.44 2.64
CA ARG A 146 0.85 -20.10 3.15
C ARG A 146 0.85 -19.44 4.53
N ILE A 147 -0.23 -18.77 4.93
CA ILE A 147 -0.23 -17.93 6.12
C ILE A 147 -1.40 -18.26 7.04
N LEU A 148 -2.65 -18.15 6.59
CA LEU A 148 -3.82 -18.15 7.49
C LEU A 148 -4.23 -19.54 8.02
N SER A 149 -3.39 -20.57 7.90
CA SER A 149 -3.63 -21.86 8.57
C SER A 149 -3.71 -21.72 10.10
N LEU A 150 -3.19 -20.63 10.66
CA LEU A 150 -3.30 -20.26 12.07
C LEU A 150 -4.04 -18.92 12.21
N ARG A 151 -5.12 -18.90 13.01
CA ARG A 151 -5.99 -17.73 13.26
C ARG A 151 -5.30 -16.49 13.86
N SER A 152 -3.99 -16.55 14.12
CA SER A 152 -3.22 -15.49 14.79
C SER A 152 -2.13 -14.87 13.92
N GLU A 153 -2.11 -15.14 12.61
CA GLU A 153 -1.09 -14.57 11.72
C GLU A 153 -1.36 -13.10 11.35
N ASN A 154 -0.29 -12.32 11.42
CA ASN A 154 -0.27 -10.91 11.06
C ASN A 154 -0.10 -10.79 9.55
N VAL A 155 -1.17 -10.46 8.83
CA VAL A 155 -1.13 -10.22 7.38
C VAL A 155 -1.51 -8.78 7.10
N ILE A 156 -0.64 -8.09 6.37
CA ILE A 156 -0.84 -6.73 5.86
C ILE A 156 -0.71 -6.82 4.35
N LEU A 157 -1.76 -6.47 3.64
CA LEU A 157 -1.73 -6.21 2.21
C LEU A 157 -1.64 -4.70 2.03
N ILE A 158 -0.77 -4.23 1.14
CA ILE A 158 -0.62 -2.80 0.85
C ILE A 158 -0.31 -2.57 -0.63
N GLY A 159 -0.82 -1.48 -1.19
CA GLY A 159 -0.37 -0.96 -2.48
C GLY A 159 -1.53 -0.62 -3.40
N ASP A 160 -1.20 -0.40 -4.66
CA ASP A 160 -2.13 -0.03 -5.73
C ASP A 160 -2.82 -1.28 -6.30
N PHE A 161 -4.09 -1.47 -5.94
CA PHE A 161 -4.90 -2.56 -6.47
C PHE A 161 -5.56 -2.21 -7.81
N ASN A 162 -5.46 -0.97 -8.28
CA ASN A 162 -6.15 -0.45 -9.47
C ASN A 162 -7.65 -0.78 -9.48
N ASP A 163 -8.22 -0.94 -8.27
CA ASP A 163 -9.60 -1.31 -8.01
C ASP A 163 -10.13 -0.54 -6.81
N GLU A 164 -11.43 -0.22 -6.83
CA GLU A 164 -12.10 0.37 -5.69
C GLU A 164 -12.33 -0.69 -4.61
N PRO A 165 -12.42 -0.31 -3.31
CA PRO A 165 -12.68 -1.23 -2.21
C PRO A 165 -13.93 -2.12 -2.40
N PHE A 166 -14.91 -1.64 -3.18
CA PHE A 166 -16.17 -2.33 -3.49
C PHE A 166 -16.15 -3.14 -4.78
N ASP A 167 -15.05 -3.14 -5.53
CA ASP A 167 -14.95 -3.97 -6.72
C ASP A 167 -14.85 -5.45 -6.37
N GLU A 168 -15.38 -6.27 -7.26
CA GLU A 168 -15.65 -7.67 -6.98
C GLU A 168 -14.38 -8.45 -6.60
N GLY A 169 -13.25 -8.12 -7.24
CA GLY A 169 -11.95 -8.69 -6.93
C GLY A 169 -11.62 -8.54 -5.44
N LEU A 170 -11.70 -7.32 -4.90
CA LEU A 170 -11.37 -7.06 -3.50
C LEU A 170 -12.46 -7.56 -2.53
N GLU A 171 -13.71 -7.17 -2.74
CA GLU A 171 -14.77 -7.51 -1.79
C GLU A 171 -15.07 -9.03 -1.79
N ARG A 172 -15.28 -9.61 -2.97
CA ARG A 172 -15.83 -10.97 -3.11
C ARG A 172 -14.81 -12.05 -3.35
N TYR A 173 -13.68 -11.78 -4.00
CA TYR A 173 -12.69 -12.82 -4.31
C TYR A 173 -11.47 -12.80 -3.38
N LEU A 174 -11.09 -11.63 -2.86
CA LEU A 174 -10.09 -11.50 -1.80
C LEU A 174 -10.69 -11.64 -0.39
N TYR A 175 -12.03 -11.54 -0.29
CA TYR A 175 -12.78 -11.50 0.96
C TYR A 175 -12.36 -10.33 1.86
N ALA A 176 -12.10 -9.16 1.26
CA ALA A 176 -11.70 -7.95 1.96
C ALA A 176 -12.93 -7.15 2.40
N SER A 177 -13.44 -7.46 3.60
CA SER A 177 -14.69 -6.90 4.11
C SER A 177 -14.50 -5.55 4.79
N ARG A 178 -15.47 -4.65 4.59
CA ARG A 178 -15.64 -3.43 5.42
C ARG A 178 -16.28 -3.69 6.79
N ASP A 179 -16.89 -4.86 6.97
CA ASP A 179 -17.75 -5.15 8.10
C ASP A 179 -16.98 -5.89 9.19
N ARG A 180 -16.63 -5.16 10.25
CA ARG A 180 -15.93 -5.71 11.43
C ARG A 180 -16.66 -6.91 12.03
N ASN A 181 -17.99 -6.90 12.08
CA ASN A 181 -18.76 -8.00 12.68
C ASN A 181 -18.70 -9.27 11.82
N LYS A 182 -18.65 -9.13 10.48
CA LYS A 182 -18.40 -10.27 9.59
C LYS A 182 -17.02 -10.86 9.80
N VAL A 183 -15.99 -10.01 9.91
CA VAL A 183 -14.60 -10.44 10.19
C VAL A 183 -14.52 -11.12 11.56
N LEU A 184 -15.21 -10.61 12.57
CA LEU A 184 -15.26 -11.22 13.91
C LEU A 184 -15.87 -12.62 13.88
N ARG A 185 -17.00 -12.80 13.17
CA ARG A 185 -17.71 -14.08 13.09
C ARG A 185 -16.99 -15.11 12.22
N ASN A 186 -16.26 -14.64 11.22
CA ASN A 186 -15.48 -15.50 10.34
C ASN A 186 -14.08 -14.91 10.13
N PRO A 187 -13.07 -15.35 10.91
CA PRO A 187 -11.72 -14.81 10.87
C PRO A 187 -10.97 -15.12 9.56
N ASN A 188 -11.58 -15.88 8.64
CA ASN A 188 -11.05 -16.04 7.30
C ASN A 188 -11.23 -14.75 6.47
N PHE A 189 -12.17 -13.85 6.79
CA PHE A 189 -12.25 -12.56 6.10
C PHE A 189 -11.06 -11.67 6.45
N LEU A 190 -10.62 -10.90 5.47
CA LEU A 190 -9.72 -9.78 5.66
C LEU A 190 -10.54 -8.52 5.95
N TYR A 191 -9.92 -7.54 6.59
CA TYR A 191 -10.53 -6.24 6.88
C TYR A 191 -9.97 -5.15 5.99
N ASN A 192 -10.87 -4.43 5.30
CA ASN A 192 -10.52 -3.31 4.43
C ASN A 192 -11.05 -1.98 5.00
N PRO A 193 -10.23 -1.18 5.69
CA PRO A 193 -10.60 0.14 6.18
C PRO A 193 -10.78 1.20 5.07
N PHE A 194 -10.32 0.96 3.84
CA PHE A 194 -10.34 1.97 2.77
C PHE A 194 -11.74 2.25 2.22
N TRP A 195 -12.74 1.43 2.55
CA TRP A 195 -14.14 1.78 2.37
C TRP A 195 -14.55 3.08 3.06
N ARG A 196 -13.86 3.47 4.15
CA ARG A 196 -14.10 4.74 4.87
C ARG A 196 -13.59 5.95 4.10
N HIS A 197 -12.74 5.73 3.10
CA HIS A 197 -12.09 6.76 2.30
C HIS A 197 -12.79 7.00 0.95
N LEU A 198 -13.90 6.30 0.69
CA LEU A 198 -14.77 6.54 -0.47
C LEU A 198 -15.62 7.80 -0.33
N SER A 199 -15.71 8.34 0.88
CA SER A 199 -16.42 9.57 1.19
C SER A 199 -15.62 10.29 2.27
N SER A 200 -15.03 11.43 1.94
CA SER A 200 -14.39 12.30 2.93
C SER A 200 -15.46 12.93 3.81
N LEU A 201 -15.60 12.52 5.07
CA LEU A 201 -16.42 13.26 6.04
C LEU A 201 -15.83 13.16 7.47
N PRO A 202 -15.97 14.19 8.34
CA PRO A 202 -16.74 15.41 8.19
C PRO A 202 -15.90 16.71 8.10
N GLN A 203 -16.38 17.59 7.21
CA GLN A 203 -16.20 19.05 7.11
C GLN A 203 -15.07 19.70 7.93
N ARG A 204 -14.08 20.21 7.19
CA ARG A 204 -13.38 21.43 7.54
C ARG A 204 -13.77 22.46 6.48
N SER A 205 -14.02 23.69 6.92
CA SER A 205 -14.56 24.89 6.25
C SER A 205 -15.03 24.83 4.77
N PRO A 206 -16.04 25.63 4.36
CA PRO A 206 -16.43 25.78 2.94
C PRO A 206 -15.30 26.18 1.97
N LYS A 207 -14.14 26.61 2.49
CA LYS A 207 -12.92 26.95 1.74
C LYS A 207 -12.05 25.73 1.40
N GLU A 208 -12.22 24.62 2.11
CA GLU A 208 -11.52 23.34 1.88
C GLU A 208 -12.36 22.40 0.99
N GLN A 209 -13.49 22.89 0.46
CA GLN A 209 -14.53 22.12 -0.21
C GLN A 209 -14.51 22.34 -1.73
N GLU A 210 -13.56 21.74 -2.44
CA GLU A 210 -13.62 21.65 -3.91
C GLU A 210 -13.75 20.19 -4.42
N CYS A 211 -13.12 19.20 -3.77
CA CYS A 211 -13.36 17.78 -4.09
C CYS A 211 -13.09 16.83 -2.91
N ASP A 212 -13.83 15.73 -2.89
CA ASP A 212 -13.58 14.59 -2.00
C ASP A 212 -12.42 13.76 -2.57
N ALA A 213 -11.21 13.93 -2.00
CA ALA A 213 -10.02 13.27 -2.51
C ALA A 213 -9.99 11.77 -2.17
N GLY A 214 -9.63 10.96 -3.17
CA GLY A 214 -9.29 9.54 -3.03
C GLY A 214 -7.78 9.33 -2.79
N THR A 215 -7.25 8.20 -3.23
CA THR A 215 -5.81 7.92 -3.23
C THR A 215 -5.16 8.12 -4.59
N TYR A 216 -5.93 8.06 -5.67
CA TYR A 216 -5.45 8.23 -7.04
C TYR A 216 -6.28 9.30 -7.74
N HIS A 217 -5.60 10.22 -8.45
CA HIS A 217 -6.19 11.32 -9.19
C HIS A 217 -5.93 11.17 -10.69
N HIS A 218 -6.99 10.95 -11.45
CA HIS A 218 -7.01 10.88 -12.91
C HIS A 218 -7.88 12.00 -13.48
N PRO A 219 -7.30 13.17 -13.80
CA PRO A 219 -8.08 14.32 -14.23
C PRO A 219 -8.75 14.09 -15.59
N GLY A 220 -9.97 14.60 -15.75
CA GLY A 220 -10.72 14.51 -17.01
C GLY A 220 -11.43 13.17 -17.20
N ALA A 221 -11.66 12.43 -16.12
CA ALA A 221 -12.51 11.26 -16.13
C ALA A 221 -13.97 11.66 -16.41
N GLN A 222 -14.75 10.72 -16.93
CA GLN A 222 -16.14 10.99 -17.32
C GLN A 222 -17.05 11.33 -16.12
N TYR A 223 -16.76 10.76 -14.94
CA TYR A 223 -17.66 10.84 -13.77
C TYR A 223 -16.96 11.32 -12.50
N SER A 224 -15.79 10.77 -12.19
CA SER A 224 -15.02 11.09 -10.97
C SER A 224 -13.53 11.05 -11.30
N ASP A 225 -12.82 12.13 -10.98
CA ASP A 225 -11.36 12.20 -11.16
C ASP A 225 -10.59 11.52 -10.01
N TRP A 226 -11.25 11.26 -8.89
CA TRP A 226 -10.65 10.62 -7.71
C TRP A 226 -11.12 9.18 -7.51
N HIS A 227 -10.17 8.32 -7.16
CA HIS A 227 -10.35 6.88 -6.96
C HIS A 227 -9.62 6.39 -5.70
N THR A 228 -10.07 5.28 -5.09
CA THR A 228 -9.42 4.67 -3.91
C THR A 228 -8.70 3.38 -4.29
N PHE A 229 -7.70 3.49 -5.17
CA PHE A 229 -6.98 2.32 -5.70
C PHE A 229 -5.88 1.81 -4.77
N ASP A 230 -5.26 2.72 -4.00
CA ASP A 230 -4.26 2.38 -2.99
C ASP A 230 -4.95 2.00 -1.70
N GLN A 231 -4.70 0.79 -1.21
CA GLN A 231 -5.40 0.28 -0.04
C GLN A 231 -4.45 -0.47 0.88
N LEU A 232 -4.73 -0.40 2.18
CA LEU A 232 -4.13 -1.26 3.20
C LEU A 232 -5.21 -2.14 3.81
N ILE A 233 -5.02 -3.45 3.72
CA ILE A 233 -6.00 -4.47 4.13
C ILE A 233 -5.30 -5.41 5.13
N VAL A 234 -5.97 -5.77 6.22
CA VAL A 234 -5.34 -6.53 7.32
C VAL A 234 -6.07 -7.82 7.65
N SER A 235 -5.37 -8.80 8.24
CA SER A 235 -6.00 -10.00 8.80
C SER A 235 -6.90 -9.70 10.00
N SER A 236 -7.84 -10.62 10.28
CA SER A 236 -8.64 -10.60 11.52
C SER A 236 -7.77 -10.51 12.78
N ALA A 237 -6.58 -11.11 12.79
CA ALA A 237 -5.67 -11.06 13.94
C ALA A 237 -5.23 -9.63 14.26
N LEU A 238 -4.87 -8.85 13.23
CA LEU A 238 -4.52 -7.43 13.37
C LEU A 238 -5.76 -6.55 13.56
N LEU A 239 -6.95 -6.96 13.14
CA LEU A 239 -8.15 -6.20 13.43
C LEU A 239 -8.50 -6.23 14.93
N PHE A 240 -8.31 -7.39 15.57
CA PHE A 240 -8.76 -7.66 16.94
C PHE A 240 -7.65 -7.83 17.97
N GLY A 241 -6.39 -7.55 17.62
CA GLY A 241 -5.30 -7.58 18.60
C GLY A 241 -4.84 -8.98 19.02
N GLN A 242 -5.16 -10.03 18.25
CA GLN A 242 -4.95 -11.42 18.64
C GLN A 242 -3.48 -11.82 18.72
N SER A 243 -2.59 -11.03 18.13
CA SER A 243 -1.14 -11.24 18.09
C SER A 243 -0.36 -10.25 18.98
N GLY A 244 -1.06 -9.45 19.81
CA GLY A 244 -0.45 -8.35 20.57
C GLY A 244 -0.37 -7.03 19.80
N TRP A 245 -0.87 -6.99 18.57
CA TRP A 245 -0.91 -5.80 17.71
C TRP A 245 -2.28 -5.63 17.09
N ARG A 246 -2.77 -4.38 17.06
CA ARG A 246 -4.03 -4.04 16.40
C ARG A 246 -3.88 -2.87 15.43
N LEU A 247 -4.72 -2.86 14.40
CA LEU A 247 -4.91 -1.71 13.52
C LEU A 247 -5.61 -0.59 14.29
N ASN A 248 -4.97 0.57 14.37
CA ASN A 248 -5.60 1.82 14.78
C ASN A 248 -6.33 2.41 13.56
N GLU A 249 -7.64 2.17 13.51
CA GLU A 249 -8.47 2.57 12.38
C GLU A 249 -8.63 4.10 12.28
N GLU A 250 -8.54 4.83 13.38
CA GLU A 250 -8.65 6.30 13.40
C GLU A 250 -7.44 6.96 12.74
N ASN A 251 -6.26 6.36 12.92
CA ASN A 251 -5.02 6.83 12.33
C ASN A 251 -4.74 6.23 10.94
N THR A 252 -5.62 5.36 10.44
CA THR A 252 -5.55 4.82 9.08
C THR A 252 -6.18 5.83 8.12
N ARG A 253 -5.35 6.45 7.27
CA ARG A 253 -5.78 7.62 6.46
C ARG A 253 -5.05 7.73 5.14
N VAL A 254 -5.59 8.55 4.24
CA VAL A 254 -4.85 9.13 3.12
C VAL A 254 -4.08 10.35 3.63
N SER A 255 -2.78 10.43 3.32
CA SER A 255 -1.97 11.58 3.68
C SER A 255 -2.07 12.66 2.63
N SER A 256 -2.32 13.89 3.05
CA SER A 256 -2.12 15.07 2.20
C SER A 256 -0.65 15.22 1.86
N VAL A 257 -0.39 15.85 0.72
CA VAL A 257 0.96 16.27 0.33
C VAL A 257 1.42 17.41 1.27
N PRO A 258 2.66 17.39 1.79
CA PRO A 258 3.17 18.48 2.63
C PRO A 258 3.28 19.79 1.83
N ALA A 259 3.29 20.93 2.51
CA ALA A 259 3.67 22.19 1.86
C ALA A 259 5.17 22.19 1.51
N LEU A 260 5.55 22.95 0.49
CA LEU A 260 6.96 23.22 0.17
C LEU A 260 7.55 24.21 1.19
N ASP A 261 8.88 24.30 1.26
CA ASP A 261 9.61 25.09 2.26
C ASP A 261 9.30 26.61 2.18
N ASP A 262 8.82 27.07 1.03
CA ASP A 262 8.36 28.44 0.74
C ASP A 262 6.85 28.63 0.98
N GLY A 263 6.16 27.58 1.46
CA GLY A 263 4.71 27.57 1.65
C GLY A 263 3.91 27.31 0.38
N GLU A 264 4.56 27.05 -0.77
CA GLU A 264 3.88 26.70 -2.01
C GLU A 264 3.34 25.26 -1.97
N ALA A 265 2.28 25.01 -2.74
CA ALA A 265 1.79 23.66 -2.96
C ALA A 265 2.72 22.92 -3.92
N PHE A 266 2.76 21.59 -3.83
CA PHE A 266 3.44 20.79 -4.84
C PHE A 266 2.83 21.09 -6.22
N PRO A 267 3.64 21.17 -7.29
CA PRO A 267 3.11 21.35 -8.63
C PRO A 267 2.07 20.27 -8.97
N HIS A 268 0.98 20.69 -9.60
CA HIS A 268 -0.11 19.78 -9.98
C HIS A 268 0.40 18.63 -10.86
N GLY A 269 -0.03 17.42 -10.53
CA GLY A 269 0.26 16.24 -11.35
C GLY A 269 1.64 15.60 -11.11
N ILE A 270 2.40 16.04 -10.10
CA ILE A 270 3.67 15.36 -9.76
C ILE A 270 3.43 14.02 -9.07
N PHE A 271 2.44 13.98 -8.19
CA PHE A 271 1.94 12.74 -7.61
C PHE A 271 0.46 12.63 -7.99
N ASP A 272 0.16 11.67 -8.86
CA ASP A 272 -1.19 11.21 -9.13
C ASP A 272 -1.69 10.26 -8.04
N HIS A 273 -0.79 9.62 -7.29
CA HIS A 273 -1.11 8.85 -6.09
C HIS A 273 -0.73 9.57 -4.79
N LEU A 274 -1.65 9.63 -3.84
CA LEU A 274 -1.41 10.10 -2.48
C LEU A 274 -0.97 8.96 -1.56
N PRO A 275 0.01 9.18 -0.65
CA PRO A 275 0.42 8.16 0.30
C PRO A 275 -0.73 7.72 1.20
N ILE A 276 -0.85 6.41 1.40
CA ILE A 276 -1.78 5.84 2.38
C ILE A 276 -1.01 5.43 3.63
N ILE A 277 -1.63 5.64 4.79
CA ILE A 277 -1.04 5.36 6.10
C ILE A 277 -1.88 4.32 6.81
N GLY A 278 -1.24 3.24 7.25
CA GLY A 278 -1.79 2.33 8.26
C GLY A 278 -1.00 2.45 9.55
N HIS A 279 -1.70 2.48 10.68
CA HIS A 279 -1.08 2.54 12.00
C HIS A 279 -1.38 1.24 12.75
N LEU A 280 -0.34 0.51 13.14
CA LEU A 280 -0.47 -0.65 14.03
C LEU A 280 0.05 -0.28 15.42
N GLU A 281 -0.73 -0.56 16.44
CA GLU A 281 -0.39 -0.27 17.83
C GLU A 281 -0.40 -1.55 18.67
N ARG A 282 0.40 -1.57 19.74
CA ARG A 282 0.42 -2.69 20.67
C ARG A 282 -0.89 -2.74 21.43
N THR A 283 -1.46 -3.94 21.56
CA THR A 283 -2.49 -4.17 22.56
C THR A 283 -1.78 -4.41 23.89
N PHE A 284 -1.86 -3.43 24.78
CA PHE A 284 -1.49 -3.65 26.17
C PHE A 284 -2.43 -4.70 26.78
N PRO A 285 -1.95 -5.57 27.69
CA PRO A 285 -2.84 -6.24 28.63
C PRO A 285 -3.61 -5.20 29.47
#